data_AF-A0A2M6Y5Y6-F1
#
_entry.id   AF-A0A2M6Y5Y6-F1
#
_cell.length_a   1.000
_cell.length_b   1.000
_cell.length_c   1.000
_cell.angle_alpha   90.00
_cell.angle_beta   90.00
_cell.angle_gamma   90.00
#
_symmetry.space_group_name_H-M   'P 1'
#
loop_
_entity.id
_entity.type
_entity.pdbx_description
1 polymer ?
#
loop_
_entity_poly.entity_id
_entity_poly.type
_entity_poly.pdbx_seq_one_letter_code
_entity_poly.pdbx_strand_id
1 'polypeptide(L)'
;MRVGRATFFCGEADAFMGLRGRSYDLPDGVEDDSELRVVLFLQFVQAGREAFKLVVLVILVTGLVYLLNQFGPLGADTKTALKYLWLGLLGIAALGLISVTLLGLAAIMFGIPFIKSMAGANGGFWSRKRHEKGSEGFLHETVGGALKGAFGAMGDLKKLTPRTLEVSIDTYPYDHFRIKTLRGDIEVSGHDLPGAKAELEIMEKEEGDTEAFFEDGEIKLKTKTGAKSVIGDAEIFLPGKLARLDVESLNGDIEISGFATAGPSAFKGVNGDISVSKFSNGSEVSVKTVSGDVEINESQLTSLLAQSISGDIQLKDTAADTAALKTVSGDIDYAGCDIKDPTVTTVNGSITK
;
A
#
# COMPACT_ATOMS: atom_id res chain seq x y z
N MET A 1 22.89 -11.11 42.70
CA MET A 1 21.82 -10.92 43.69
C MET A 1 21.62 -9.43 43.97
N ARG A 2 20.86 -8.73 43.12
CA ARG A 2 20.18 -7.47 43.40
C ARG A 2 18.94 -7.45 42.52
N VAL A 3 17.77 -7.66 43.11
CA VAL A 3 16.48 -7.63 42.43
C VAL A 3 16.09 -6.16 42.30
N GLY A 4 16.19 -5.61 41.09
CA GLY A 4 15.67 -4.29 40.75
C GLY A 4 14.17 -4.37 40.58
N ARG A 5 13.42 -3.92 41.59
CA ARG A 5 11.96 -3.85 41.55
C ARG A 5 11.57 -2.57 40.78
N ALA A 6 11.30 -2.67 39.49
CA ALA A 6 10.76 -1.56 38.71
C ALA A 6 9.24 -1.50 38.94
N THR A 7 8.80 -0.51 39.72
CA THR A 7 7.39 -0.20 39.95
C THR A 7 7.04 0.90 38.95
N PHE A 8 6.35 0.56 37.86
CA PHE A 8 5.86 1.56 36.91
C PHE A 8 4.45 1.97 37.31
N PHE A 9 4.32 3.20 37.82
CA PHE A 9 3.05 3.90 37.93
C PHE A 9 2.65 4.40 36.53
N CYS A 10 1.66 3.75 35.93
CA CYS A 10 0.95 4.32 34.79
C CYS A 10 -0.15 5.23 35.35
N GLY A 11 0.15 6.53 35.47
CA GLY A 11 -0.87 7.53 35.77
C GLY A 11 -1.82 7.67 34.59
N GLU A 12 -3.12 7.71 34.90
CA GLU A 12 -4.26 7.96 33.99
C GLU A 12 -4.73 6.80 33.10
N ALA A 13 -4.93 5.62 33.70
CA ALA A 13 -5.92 4.64 33.18
C ALA A 13 -6.59 3.74 34.26
N ASP A 14 -6.28 3.92 35.54
CA ASP A 14 -6.64 2.96 36.60
C ASP A 14 -8.02 3.17 37.26
N ALA A 15 -8.86 4.08 36.74
CA ALA A 15 -10.09 4.45 37.46
C ALA A 15 -11.34 3.60 37.17
N PHE A 16 -11.32 2.60 36.26
CA PHE A 16 -12.59 1.99 35.80
C PHE A 16 -12.74 0.46 35.83
N MET A 17 -11.70 -0.34 36.06
CA MET A 17 -11.88 -1.80 36.20
C MET A 17 -10.95 -2.37 37.25
N GLY A 18 -11.48 -2.60 38.46
CA GLY A 18 -10.75 -3.20 39.59
C GLY A 18 -10.28 -4.63 39.32
N LEU A 19 -9.19 -4.79 38.59
CA LEU A 19 -8.49 -6.05 38.39
C LEU A 19 -7.15 -6.01 39.14
N ARG A 20 -7.11 -6.68 40.29
CA ARG A 20 -5.88 -6.93 41.06
C ARG A 20 -4.84 -7.66 40.19
N GLY A 21 -3.60 -7.17 40.25
CA GLY A 21 -2.47 -7.61 39.44
C GLY A 21 -2.17 -9.11 39.54
N ARG A 22 -1.95 -9.72 38.38
CA ARG A 22 -1.19 -10.96 38.23
C ARG A 22 0.19 -10.59 37.68
N SER A 23 1.22 -10.93 38.45
CA SER A 23 2.62 -10.92 38.03
C SER A 23 2.86 -12.10 37.09
N TYR A 24 3.33 -11.83 35.87
CA TYR A 24 3.87 -12.83 34.97
C TYR A 24 5.39 -12.76 35.02
N ASP A 25 6.04 -13.87 35.35
CA ASP A 25 7.48 -14.03 35.26
C ASP A 25 7.88 -14.21 33.79
N LEU A 26 8.82 -13.41 33.31
CA LEU A 26 9.37 -13.45 31.96
C LEU A 26 10.56 -14.45 31.90
N PRO A 27 10.69 -15.26 30.84
CA PRO A 27 11.91 -16.01 30.57
C PRO A 27 13.02 -15.07 30.04
N ASP A 28 14.24 -15.29 30.52
CA ASP A 28 15.41 -14.45 30.24
C ASP A 28 15.85 -14.51 28.77
N GLY A 29 16.08 -13.34 28.15
CA GLY A 29 16.81 -13.23 26.87
C GLY A 29 16.25 -12.34 25.76
N VAL A 30 15.45 -11.31 26.05
CA VAL A 30 15.05 -10.32 25.02
C VAL A 30 15.67 -8.96 25.35
N GLU A 31 16.69 -8.61 24.58
CA GLU A 31 17.45 -7.37 24.71
C GLU A 31 17.05 -6.40 23.59
N ASP A 32 15.75 -6.12 23.43
CA ASP A 32 15.27 -4.95 22.69
C ASP A 32 13.87 -4.51 23.17
N ASP A 33 13.82 -3.36 23.85
CA ASP A 33 12.61 -2.73 24.39
C ASP A 33 11.67 -2.23 23.27
N SER A 34 12.13 -2.20 22.00
CA SER A 34 11.33 -1.75 20.86
C SER A 34 10.42 -2.84 20.28
N GLU A 35 10.90 -4.08 20.14
CA GLU A 35 10.12 -5.21 19.63
C GLU A 35 8.98 -5.61 20.56
N LEU A 36 9.24 -5.63 21.87
CA LEU A 36 8.23 -5.91 22.89
C LEU A 36 7.11 -4.87 22.88
N ARG A 37 7.43 -3.59 22.65
CA ARG A 37 6.44 -2.51 22.56
C ARG A 37 5.57 -2.62 21.32
N VAL A 38 6.13 -3.04 20.19
CA VAL A 38 5.37 -3.26 18.95
C VAL A 38 4.44 -4.47 19.11
N VAL A 39 4.94 -5.58 19.65
CA VAL A 39 4.11 -6.78 19.91
C VAL A 39 3.02 -6.48 20.93
N LEU A 40 3.32 -5.80 22.04
CA LEU A 40 2.31 -5.38 23.02
C LEU A 40 1.32 -4.38 22.43
N PHE A 41 1.76 -3.42 21.62
CA PHE A 41 0.87 -2.45 20.98
C PHE A 41 -0.05 -3.12 19.97
N LEU A 42 0.46 -4.04 19.15
CA LEU A 42 -0.34 -4.84 18.22
C LEU A 42 -1.33 -5.74 18.97
N GLN A 43 -0.89 -6.42 20.04
CA GLN A 43 -1.78 -7.20 20.89
C GLN A 43 -2.83 -6.33 21.59
N PHE A 44 -2.49 -5.11 22.02
CA PHE A 44 -3.41 -4.17 22.64
C PHE A 44 -4.44 -3.61 21.65
N VAL A 45 -4.01 -3.32 20.40
CA VAL A 45 -4.90 -2.93 19.31
C VAL A 45 -5.80 -4.08 18.90
N GLN A 46 -5.29 -5.32 18.87
CA GLN A 46 -6.05 -6.52 18.53
C GLN A 46 -7.05 -6.89 19.64
N ALA A 47 -6.65 -6.81 20.90
CA ALA A 47 -7.53 -6.96 22.07
C ALA A 47 -8.57 -5.84 22.15
N GLY A 48 -8.18 -4.60 21.85
CA GLY A 48 -9.09 -3.45 21.77
C GLY A 48 -10.12 -3.60 20.65
N ARG A 49 -9.74 -4.18 19.50
CA ARG A 49 -10.64 -4.41 18.36
C ARG A 49 -11.69 -5.47 18.67
N GLU A 50 -11.31 -6.58 19.30
CA GLU A 50 -12.26 -7.63 19.70
C GLU A 50 -13.13 -7.19 20.89
N ALA A 51 -12.57 -6.46 21.86
CA ALA A 51 -13.34 -5.88 22.96
C ALA A 51 -14.35 -4.84 22.45
N PHE A 52 -13.97 -3.98 21.50
CA PHE A 52 -14.86 -2.98 20.92
C PHE A 52 -16.00 -3.62 20.11
N LYS A 53 -15.71 -4.67 19.32
CA LYS A 53 -16.75 -5.46 18.64
C LYS A 53 -17.75 -6.06 19.63
N LEU A 54 -17.27 -6.63 20.74
CA LEU A 54 -18.11 -7.23 21.77
C LEU A 54 -18.96 -6.17 22.50
N VAL A 55 -18.38 -5.01 22.84
CA VAL A 55 -19.09 -3.92 23.50
C VAL A 55 -20.17 -3.33 22.59
N VAL A 56 -19.86 -3.08 21.31
CA VAL A 56 -20.85 -2.57 20.34
C VAL A 56 -21.97 -3.58 20.12
N LEU A 57 -21.65 -4.87 20.02
CA LEU A 57 -22.64 -5.95 19.91
C LEU A 57 -23.54 -6.00 21.16
N VAL A 58 -22.96 -5.93 22.36
CA VAL A 58 -23.72 -5.93 23.62
C VAL A 58 -24.63 -4.71 23.72
N ILE A 59 -24.17 -3.51 23.35
CA ILE A 59 -25.00 -2.29 23.35
C ILE A 59 -26.15 -2.42 22.34
N LEU A 60 -25.90 -2.96 21.14
CA LEU A 60 -26.92 -3.20 20.12
C LEU A 60 -27.97 -4.22 20.59
N VAL A 61 -27.53 -5.35 21.14
CA VAL A 61 -28.41 -6.42 21.62
C VAL A 61 -29.22 -5.95 22.83
N THR A 62 -28.59 -5.26 23.79
CA THR A 62 -29.28 -4.76 24.99
C THR A 62 -30.26 -3.64 24.63
N GLY A 63 -29.87 -2.74 23.72
CA GLY A 63 -30.76 -1.71 23.16
C GLY A 63 -31.96 -2.32 22.43
N LEU A 64 -31.76 -3.41 21.67
CA LEU A 64 -32.83 -4.13 20.98
C LEU A 64 -33.79 -4.82 21.97
N VAL A 65 -33.29 -5.48 23.00
CA VAL A 65 -34.11 -6.11 24.05
C VAL A 65 -34.93 -5.04 24.78
N TYR A 66 -34.33 -3.89 25.09
CA TYR A 66 -35.05 -2.78 25.72
C TYR A 66 -36.16 -2.22 24.82
N LEU A 67 -35.90 -2.08 23.52
CA LEU A 67 -36.87 -1.60 22.54
C LEU A 67 -38.03 -2.58 22.36
N LEU A 68 -37.74 -3.88 22.22
CA LEU A 68 -38.75 -4.94 22.10
C LEU A 68 -39.59 -5.10 23.37
N ASN A 69 -39.05 -4.77 24.54
CA ASN A 69 -39.80 -4.81 25.80
C ASN A 69 -40.72 -3.60 25.99
N GLN A 70 -40.45 -2.48 25.33
CA GLN A 70 -41.30 -1.27 25.37
C GLN A 70 -42.45 -1.31 24.36
N PHE A 71 -42.33 -2.12 23.29
CA PHE A 71 -43.39 -2.31 22.31
C PHE A 71 -44.11 -3.65 22.55
N GLY A 72 -45.34 -3.61 23.07
CA GLY A 72 -46.25 -4.77 23.15
C GLY A 72 -46.58 -5.38 21.77
N PRO A 73 -47.48 -6.38 21.66
CA PRO A 73 -47.66 -7.19 20.45
C PRO A 73 -47.90 -6.32 19.20
N LEU A 74 -46.89 -6.28 18.33
CA LEU A 74 -46.79 -5.36 17.20
C LEU A 74 -47.78 -5.74 16.09
N GLY A 75 -48.59 -4.76 15.64
CA GLY A 75 -49.45 -4.85 14.46
C GLY A 75 -48.65 -5.00 13.15
N ALA A 76 -49.33 -5.45 12.08
CA ALA A 76 -48.70 -5.84 10.82
C ALA A 76 -47.84 -4.73 10.17
N ASP A 77 -48.26 -3.47 10.23
CA ASP A 77 -47.53 -2.34 9.63
C ASP A 77 -46.25 -1.97 10.40
N THR A 78 -46.27 -2.14 11.73
CA THR A 78 -45.11 -1.93 12.60
C THR A 78 -44.00 -2.97 12.37
N LYS A 79 -44.33 -4.20 11.97
CA LYS A 79 -43.32 -5.22 11.62
C LYS A 79 -42.52 -4.85 10.37
N THR A 80 -43.18 -4.18 9.43
CA THR A 80 -42.55 -3.73 8.18
C THR A 80 -41.61 -2.55 8.44
N ALA A 81 -42.03 -1.57 9.25
CA ALA A 81 -41.16 -0.46 9.67
C ALA A 81 -39.93 -0.94 10.46
N LEU A 82 -40.10 -1.93 11.34
CA LEU A 82 -39.00 -2.50 12.12
C LEU A 82 -37.99 -3.26 11.23
N LYS A 83 -38.46 -3.93 10.17
CA LYS A 83 -37.60 -4.58 9.16
C LYS A 83 -36.69 -3.58 8.44
N TYR A 84 -37.22 -2.42 8.04
CA TYR A 84 -36.43 -1.39 7.36
C TYR A 84 -35.46 -0.67 8.28
N LEU A 85 -35.84 -0.46 9.55
CA LEU A 85 -34.93 0.07 10.57
C LEU A 85 -33.75 -0.89 10.83
N TRP A 86 -34.01 -2.20 10.82
CA TRP A 86 -32.99 -3.25 10.98
C TRP A 86 -32.01 -3.28 9.80
N LEU A 87 -32.51 -3.15 8.56
CA LEU A 87 -31.68 -3.01 7.35
C LEU A 87 -30.79 -1.74 7.39
N GLY A 88 -31.33 -0.63 7.90
CA GLY A 88 -30.57 0.62 8.07
C GLY A 88 -29.44 0.49 9.09
N LEU A 89 -29.71 -0.11 10.25
CA LEU A 89 -28.70 -0.36 11.29
C LEU A 89 -27.61 -1.35 10.83
N LEU A 90 -27.98 -2.39 10.08
CA LEU A 90 -27.02 -3.32 9.45
C LEU A 90 -26.12 -2.60 8.44
N GLY A 91 -26.68 -1.67 7.66
CA GLY A 91 -25.92 -0.85 6.73
C GLY A 91 -24.91 0.06 7.44
N ILE A 92 -25.31 0.70 8.55
CA ILE A 92 -24.41 1.55 9.34
C ILE A 92 -23.31 0.73 10.03
N ALA A 93 -23.64 -0.47 10.56
CA ALA A 93 -22.66 -1.38 11.12
C ALA A 93 -21.65 -1.87 10.07
N ALA A 94 -22.10 -2.16 8.85
CA ALA A 94 -21.22 -2.50 7.72
C ALA A 94 -20.29 -1.34 7.35
N LEU A 95 -20.80 -0.10 7.31
CA LEU A 95 -19.99 1.10 7.07
C LEU A 95 -18.95 1.35 8.19
N GLY A 96 -19.31 1.08 9.44
CA GLY A 96 -18.38 1.14 10.57
C GLY A 96 -17.26 0.10 10.48
N LEU A 97 -17.58 -1.12 10.04
CA LEU A 97 -16.60 -2.18 9.80
C LEU A 97 -15.59 -1.78 8.71
N ILE A 98 -16.09 -1.18 7.62
CA ILE A 98 -15.28 -0.66 6.50
C ILE A 98 -14.36 0.48 6.97
N SER A 99 -14.80 1.33 7.90
CA SER A 99 -13.99 2.42 8.43
C SER A 99 -12.82 1.93 9.28
N VAL A 100 -13.00 0.86 10.06
CA VAL A 100 -11.93 0.29 10.90
C VAL A 100 -10.92 -0.49 10.06
N THR A 101 -11.35 -1.19 9.01
CA THR A 101 -10.41 -1.77 8.04
C THR A 101 -9.64 -0.70 7.29
N LEU A 102 -10.27 0.40 6.85
CA LEU A 102 -9.59 1.55 6.25
C LEU A 102 -8.54 2.19 7.17
N LEU A 103 -8.80 2.28 8.48
CA LEU A 103 -7.85 2.79 9.47
C LEU A 103 -6.67 1.83 9.70
N GLY A 104 -6.93 0.51 9.71
CA GLY A 104 -5.86 -0.50 9.71
C GLY A 104 -5.03 -0.46 8.42
N LEU A 105 -5.69 -0.23 7.29
CA LEU A 105 -5.09 -0.03 5.98
C LEU A 105 -4.21 1.22 5.95
N ALA A 106 -4.67 2.33 6.56
CA ALA A 106 -3.87 3.53 6.75
C ALA A 106 -2.65 3.25 7.64
N ALA A 107 -2.80 2.52 8.75
CA ALA A 107 -1.66 2.16 9.61
C ALA A 107 -0.61 1.30 8.88
N ILE A 108 -1.04 0.39 7.99
CA ILE A 108 -0.14 -0.42 7.14
C ILE A 108 0.52 0.44 6.03
N MET A 109 -0.23 1.40 5.49
CA MET A 109 0.23 2.34 4.46
C MET A 109 1.21 3.39 5.01
N PHE A 110 1.08 3.78 6.28
CA PHE A 110 1.88 4.80 6.98
C PHE A 110 2.91 4.22 7.98
N GLY A 111 3.06 2.89 8.06
CA GLY A 111 3.70 2.20 9.19
C GLY A 111 5.23 2.28 9.31
N ILE A 112 5.94 3.09 8.52
CA ILE A 112 7.41 3.15 8.57
C ILE A 112 7.94 4.55 8.93
N PRO A 113 7.34 5.70 8.54
CA PRO A 113 7.80 6.99 9.05
C PRO A 113 7.41 7.29 10.52
N PHE A 114 6.40 6.62 11.09
CA PHE A 114 5.91 6.97 12.43
C PHE A 114 6.84 6.55 13.56
N ILE A 115 7.63 5.48 13.37
CA ILE A 115 8.56 4.96 14.39
C ILE A 115 9.74 5.91 14.62
N LYS A 116 10.15 6.69 13.59
CA LYS A 116 11.21 7.70 13.73
C LYS A 116 10.75 9.02 14.35
N SER A 117 9.44 9.30 14.34
CA SER A 117 8.86 10.56 14.83
C SER A 117 8.61 10.59 16.34
N MET A 118 8.44 9.43 17.00
CA MET A 118 8.29 9.36 18.47
C MET A 118 9.62 9.27 19.24
N ALA A 119 10.75 9.08 18.56
CA ALA A 119 12.06 8.96 19.20
C ALA A 119 12.85 10.27 19.34
N GLY A 120 12.26 11.44 19.02
CA GLY A 120 13.00 12.70 19.05
C GLY A 120 12.15 13.93 19.34
N ALA A 121 12.56 14.64 20.40
CA ALA A 121 12.32 16.06 20.68
C ALA A 121 11.02 16.46 21.40
N ASN A 122 11.20 16.65 22.72
CA ASN A 122 10.63 17.79 23.45
C ASN A 122 10.73 19.09 22.64
N GLY A 123 9.64 19.83 22.53
CA GLY A 123 9.66 21.24 22.09
C GLY A 123 8.54 21.60 21.13
N GLY A 124 7.58 22.39 21.61
CA GLY A 124 6.40 22.81 20.85
C GLY A 124 6.70 23.52 19.54
N PHE A 125 5.92 23.21 18.51
CA PHE A 125 6.04 23.79 17.18
C PHE A 125 4.68 24.22 16.63
N TRP A 126 4.01 25.12 17.36
CA TRP A 126 2.93 25.94 16.78
C TRP A 126 3.43 27.39 16.64
N SER A 127 4.22 27.67 15.62
CA SER A 127 4.19 28.99 14.97
C SER A 127 5.07 29.09 13.72
N ARG A 128 4.45 29.73 12.72
CA ARG A 128 5.03 30.58 11.66
C ARG A 128 5.16 29.96 10.26
N LYS A 129 4.22 30.38 9.41
CA LYS A 129 4.30 30.41 7.94
C LYS A 129 5.57 31.14 7.45
N ARG A 130 6.26 30.61 6.43
CA ARG A 130 6.58 31.32 5.17
C ARG A 130 7.21 30.38 4.13
N HIS A 131 6.92 30.70 2.87
CA HIS A 131 7.46 30.15 1.63
C HIS A 131 8.98 29.99 1.62
N GLU A 132 9.46 28.85 1.10
CA GLU A 132 10.64 28.78 0.25
C GLU A 132 10.56 27.53 -0.64
N LYS A 133 10.81 27.71 -1.94
CA LYS A 133 10.93 26.65 -2.95
C LYS A 133 12.31 26.02 -2.82
N GLY A 134 12.38 24.70 -2.79
CA GLY A 134 13.63 23.96 -2.96
C GLY A 134 13.60 22.61 -2.25
N SER A 135 13.80 21.53 -3.02
CA SER A 135 14.02 20.16 -2.57
C SER A 135 12.97 19.60 -1.60
N GLU A 136 11.80 19.18 -2.10
CA GLU A 136 10.90 18.33 -1.35
C GLU A 136 11.27 16.86 -1.54
N GLY A 137 11.55 16.22 -0.41
CA GLY A 137 11.98 14.84 -0.31
C GLY A 137 10.82 13.88 -0.57
N PHE A 138 11.16 12.85 -1.32
CA PHE A 138 10.46 11.59 -1.42
C PHE A 138 10.13 11.04 -0.03
N LEU A 139 8.84 10.94 0.33
CA LEU A 139 8.25 9.93 1.24
C LEU A 139 6.76 10.15 1.62
N HIS A 140 6.00 11.02 0.96
CA HIS A 140 4.63 11.33 1.43
C HIS A 140 3.51 11.27 0.39
N GLU A 141 3.71 10.58 -0.73
CA GLU A 141 2.60 10.33 -1.67
C GLU A 141 1.98 8.96 -1.41
N THR A 142 0.85 8.96 -0.71
CA THR A 142 -0.02 7.79 -0.57
C THR A 142 -0.51 7.33 -1.95
N VAL A 143 -0.89 6.05 -2.08
CA VAL A 143 -1.58 5.52 -3.27
C VAL A 143 -2.73 6.46 -3.69
N GLY A 144 -3.43 7.08 -2.72
CA GLY A 144 -4.51 8.03 -2.98
C GLY A 144 -4.11 9.44 -3.45
N GLY A 145 -2.88 9.92 -3.20
CA GLY A 145 -2.42 11.25 -3.61
C GLY A 145 -2.15 11.35 -5.11
N ALA A 146 -1.37 10.40 -5.62
CA ALA A 146 -1.00 10.31 -7.04
C ALA A 146 -2.21 9.98 -7.94
N LEU A 147 -3.17 9.21 -7.45
CA LEU A 147 -4.37 8.81 -8.20
C LEU A 147 -5.47 9.88 -8.23
N LYS A 148 -5.44 10.88 -7.33
CA LYS A 148 -6.48 11.92 -7.24
C LYS A 148 -6.60 12.77 -8.53
N GLY A 149 -5.49 12.98 -9.24
CA GLY A 149 -5.50 13.61 -10.56
C GLY A 149 -6.05 12.72 -11.68
N ALA A 150 -5.91 11.41 -11.52
CA ALA A 150 -6.29 10.39 -12.49
C ALA A 150 -7.80 10.06 -12.43
N PHE A 151 -8.43 10.14 -11.25
CA PHE A 151 -9.87 9.89 -11.05
C PHE A 151 -10.80 10.95 -11.68
N GLY A 152 -10.34 12.17 -11.94
CA GLY A 152 -11.11 13.18 -12.67
C GLY A 152 -11.37 12.83 -14.14
N ALA A 153 -10.77 11.76 -14.65
CA ALA A 153 -10.79 11.33 -16.05
C ALA A 153 -11.90 10.31 -16.40
N MET A 154 -12.58 9.73 -15.41
CA MET A 154 -13.27 8.46 -15.59
C MET A 154 -14.58 8.56 -16.40
N GLY A 155 -15.09 9.77 -16.62
CA GLY A 155 -16.40 10.01 -17.24
C GLY A 155 -16.48 9.82 -18.76
N ASP A 156 -15.38 10.01 -19.49
CA ASP A 156 -15.40 10.14 -20.97
C ASP A 156 -14.52 9.12 -21.73
N LEU A 157 -14.18 7.99 -21.11
CA LEU A 157 -13.36 6.93 -21.74
C LEU A 157 -14.11 6.10 -22.80
N LYS A 158 -15.44 6.20 -22.90
CA LYS A 158 -16.26 5.37 -23.81
C LYS A 158 -16.22 5.76 -25.30
N LYS A 159 -15.57 6.88 -25.65
CA LYS A 159 -15.52 7.41 -27.02
C LYS A 159 -14.10 7.48 -27.60
N LEU A 160 -13.15 6.82 -26.96
CA LEU A 160 -11.76 6.80 -27.43
C LEU A 160 -11.55 5.56 -28.31
N THR A 161 -10.85 5.76 -29.41
CA THR A 161 -10.38 4.71 -30.32
C THR A 161 -8.93 4.37 -29.98
N PRO A 162 -8.58 3.07 -29.89
CA PRO A 162 -7.19 2.65 -29.69
C PRO A 162 -6.37 2.85 -30.96
N ARG A 163 -5.13 3.31 -30.81
CA ARG A 163 -4.10 3.31 -31.86
C ARG A 163 -2.74 3.02 -31.24
N THR A 164 -1.99 2.13 -31.88
CA THR A 164 -0.61 1.83 -31.50
C THR A 164 0.33 2.93 -32.01
N LEU A 165 1.22 3.39 -31.12
CA LEU A 165 2.27 4.35 -31.41
C LEU A 165 3.62 3.80 -31.00
N GLU A 166 4.56 3.81 -31.93
CA GLU A 166 5.96 3.51 -31.65
C GLU A 166 6.73 4.82 -31.46
N VAL A 167 7.47 4.91 -30.36
CA VAL A 167 8.41 5.99 -30.08
C VAL A 167 9.77 5.38 -29.79
N SER A 168 10.82 5.98 -30.36
CA SER A 168 12.19 5.58 -30.07
C SER A 168 13.12 6.77 -29.99
N ILE A 169 14.17 6.63 -29.18
CA ILE A 169 15.30 7.56 -29.12
C ILE A 169 16.60 6.76 -29.17
N ASP A 170 17.56 7.22 -29.97
CA ASP A 170 18.82 6.50 -30.21
C ASP A 170 19.71 6.43 -28.97
N THR A 171 19.58 7.41 -28.08
CA THR A 171 20.30 7.47 -26.81
C THR A 171 19.38 8.03 -25.76
N TYR A 172 19.17 7.27 -24.69
CA TYR A 172 18.37 7.66 -23.54
C TYR A 172 19.21 8.56 -22.63
N PRO A 173 18.93 9.87 -22.54
CA PRO A 173 19.80 10.82 -21.85
C PRO A 173 19.50 10.96 -20.35
N TYR A 174 18.48 10.25 -19.85
CA TYR A 174 18.00 10.35 -18.48
C TYR A 174 18.54 9.21 -17.63
N ASP A 175 18.70 9.46 -16.33
CA ASP A 175 19.12 8.47 -15.36
C ASP A 175 17.93 7.79 -14.66
N HIS A 176 16.70 8.23 -14.92
CA HIS A 176 15.51 7.69 -14.28
C HIS A 176 14.39 7.52 -15.29
N PHE A 177 13.49 6.59 -15.01
CA PHE A 177 12.26 6.45 -15.77
C PHE A 177 11.04 6.42 -14.85
N ARG A 178 9.97 7.09 -15.28
CA ARG A 178 8.66 7.01 -14.65
C ARG A 178 7.56 6.85 -15.69
N ILE A 179 6.67 5.91 -15.43
CA ILE A 179 5.39 5.80 -16.15
C ILE A 179 4.23 5.63 -15.19
N LYS A 180 3.09 6.23 -15.56
CA LYS A 180 1.81 6.04 -14.88
C LYS A 180 0.74 5.75 -15.92
N THR A 181 0.06 4.61 -15.80
CA THR A 181 -1.11 4.29 -16.65
C THR A 181 -2.37 4.19 -15.79
N LEU A 182 -3.51 4.45 -16.46
CA LEU A 182 -4.83 4.32 -15.84
C LEU A 182 -5.46 2.96 -16.12
N ARG A 183 -5.09 2.39 -17.26
CA ARG A 183 -5.59 1.15 -17.83
C ARG A 183 -4.48 0.52 -18.66
N GLY A 184 -4.58 -0.78 -18.83
CA GLY A 184 -3.69 -1.54 -19.70
C GLY A 184 -2.46 -2.03 -18.96
N ASP A 185 -1.89 -3.09 -19.49
CA ASP A 185 -0.75 -3.77 -18.92
C ASP A 185 0.53 -2.99 -19.26
N ILE A 186 1.46 -2.92 -18.30
CA ILE A 186 2.75 -2.25 -18.49
C ILE A 186 3.84 -3.30 -18.44
N GLU A 187 4.54 -3.50 -19.54
CA GLU A 187 5.79 -4.23 -19.59
C GLU A 187 6.96 -3.25 -19.72
N VAL A 188 7.91 -3.31 -18.78
CA VAL A 188 9.13 -2.52 -18.82
C VAL A 188 10.33 -3.47 -18.77
N SER A 189 11.12 -3.47 -19.83
CA SER A 189 12.23 -4.39 -20.03
C SER A 189 13.55 -3.64 -20.25
N GLY A 190 14.57 -4.01 -19.47
CA GLY A 190 15.91 -3.44 -19.53
C GLY A 190 16.81 -4.16 -20.54
N HIS A 191 17.66 -3.41 -21.25
CA HIS A 191 18.61 -3.96 -22.22
C HIS A 191 19.97 -3.25 -22.22
N ASP A 192 20.96 -3.82 -22.92
CA ASP A 192 22.32 -3.27 -22.99
C ASP A 192 22.53 -2.17 -24.05
N LEU A 193 21.51 -1.86 -24.85
CA LEU A 193 21.58 -0.77 -25.85
C LEU A 193 21.44 0.61 -25.19
N PRO A 194 22.06 1.66 -25.75
CA PRO A 194 21.99 3.02 -25.20
C PRO A 194 20.66 3.73 -25.46
N GLY A 195 19.88 3.27 -26.43
CA GLY A 195 18.60 3.88 -26.82
C GLY A 195 17.43 3.48 -25.93
N ALA A 196 16.25 3.95 -26.27
CA ALA A 196 15.00 3.47 -25.70
C ALA A 196 13.95 3.36 -26.80
N LYS A 197 13.02 2.42 -26.62
CA LYS A 197 11.87 2.23 -27.50
C LYS A 197 10.63 2.00 -26.63
N ALA A 198 9.49 2.52 -27.03
CA ALA A 198 8.22 2.13 -26.45
C ALA A 198 7.17 1.94 -27.55
N GLU A 199 6.38 0.89 -27.40
CA GLU A 199 5.15 0.65 -28.14
C GLU A 199 3.99 0.90 -27.20
N LEU A 200 3.12 1.83 -27.56
CA LEU A 200 2.07 2.35 -26.68
C LEU A 200 0.72 2.22 -27.37
N GLU A 201 -0.24 1.57 -26.72
CA GLU A 201 -1.64 1.71 -27.08
C GLU A 201 -2.13 3.07 -26.55
N ILE A 202 -2.46 3.98 -27.47
CA ILE A 202 -3.00 5.29 -27.12
C ILE A 202 -4.49 5.31 -27.40
N MET A 203 -5.26 5.63 -26.36
CA MET A 203 -6.69 5.87 -26.44
C MET A 203 -6.93 7.35 -26.74
N GLU A 204 -7.36 7.65 -27.96
CA GLU A 204 -7.58 9.01 -28.43
C GLU A 204 -8.97 9.20 -29.04
N LYS A 205 -9.48 10.44 -29.03
CA LYS A 205 -10.83 10.72 -29.54
C LYS A 205 -10.88 10.83 -31.06
N GLU A 206 -9.81 11.36 -31.64
CA GLU A 206 -9.61 11.52 -33.07
C GLU A 206 -8.32 10.80 -33.44
N GLU A 207 -8.40 9.91 -34.42
CA GLU A 207 -7.25 9.13 -34.87
C GLU A 207 -6.15 10.06 -35.41
N GLY A 208 -4.90 9.87 -34.95
CA GLY A 208 -3.77 10.69 -35.36
C GLY A 208 -3.59 12.01 -34.59
N ASP A 209 -4.45 12.26 -33.59
CA ASP A 209 -4.40 13.48 -32.78
C ASP A 209 -3.22 13.49 -31.80
N THR A 210 -2.85 12.32 -31.27
CA THR A 210 -1.83 12.19 -30.23
C THR A 210 -0.47 11.82 -30.82
N GLU A 211 0.57 12.43 -30.29
CA GLU A 211 1.97 12.07 -30.46
C GLU A 211 2.59 11.78 -29.09
N ALA A 212 3.47 10.79 -29.02
CA ALA A 212 4.18 10.40 -27.81
C ALA A 212 5.69 10.63 -27.97
N PHE A 213 6.36 11.09 -26.92
CA PHE A 213 7.81 11.28 -26.90
C PHE A 213 8.37 11.12 -25.49
N PHE A 214 9.65 10.75 -25.40
CA PHE A 214 10.38 10.71 -24.15
C PHE A 214 10.84 12.12 -23.76
N GLU A 215 10.47 12.56 -22.56
CA GLU A 215 10.90 13.84 -22.00
C GLU A 215 11.03 13.73 -20.48
N ASP A 216 12.18 14.15 -19.95
CA ASP A 216 12.48 14.16 -18.50
C ASP A 216 12.21 12.81 -17.80
N GLY A 217 12.69 11.72 -18.39
CA GLY A 217 12.48 10.38 -17.83
C GLY A 217 11.03 9.88 -17.88
N GLU A 218 10.13 10.57 -18.57
CA GLU A 218 8.71 10.18 -18.69
C GLU A 218 8.28 10.06 -20.16
N ILE A 219 7.17 9.37 -20.39
CA ILE A 219 6.48 9.39 -21.69
C ILE A 219 5.43 10.50 -21.65
N LYS A 220 5.60 11.53 -22.48
CA LYS A 220 4.65 12.62 -22.61
C LYS A 220 3.79 12.43 -23.84
N LEU A 221 2.50 12.71 -23.67
CA LEU A 221 1.53 12.76 -24.76
C LEU A 221 1.25 14.22 -25.13
N LYS A 222 1.27 14.52 -26.42
CA LYS A 222 0.87 15.83 -26.97
C LYS A 222 -0.25 15.62 -27.97
N THR A 223 -1.37 16.30 -27.76
CA THR A 223 -2.52 16.26 -28.67
C THR A 223 -2.59 17.52 -29.51
N LYS A 224 -2.99 17.40 -30.77
CA LYS A 224 -3.12 18.54 -31.71
C LYS A 224 -4.38 19.34 -31.41
N THR A 225 -5.46 18.66 -31.06
CA THR A 225 -6.77 19.25 -30.78
C THR A 225 -6.92 19.74 -29.33
N GLY A 226 -6.01 19.33 -28.45
CA GLY A 226 -6.15 19.50 -27.00
C GLY A 226 -7.17 18.54 -26.36
N ALA A 227 -7.70 17.58 -27.13
CA ALA A 227 -8.49 16.50 -26.56
C ALA A 227 -7.64 15.65 -25.60
N LYS A 228 -8.32 14.96 -24.69
CA LYS A 228 -7.67 14.08 -23.74
C LYS A 228 -7.30 12.77 -24.42
N SER A 229 -6.05 12.34 -24.24
CA SER A 229 -5.57 11.01 -24.57
C SER A 229 -5.03 10.31 -23.33
N VAL A 230 -5.02 8.99 -23.37
CA VAL A 230 -4.58 8.14 -22.26
C VAL A 230 -3.76 6.98 -22.82
N ILE A 231 -2.73 6.57 -22.09
CA ILE A 231 -1.96 5.35 -22.39
C ILE A 231 -2.73 4.15 -21.84
N GLY A 232 -3.00 3.18 -22.71
CA GLY A 232 -3.47 1.84 -22.40
C GLY A 232 -2.29 0.91 -22.14
N ASP A 233 -2.23 -0.19 -22.89
CA ASP A 233 -1.12 -1.13 -22.85
C ASP A 233 0.19 -0.45 -23.29
N ALA A 234 1.29 -0.80 -22.63
CA ALA A 234 2.59 -0.20 -22.90
C ALA A 234 3.71 -1.25 -22.79
N GLU A 235 4.47 -1.41 -23.87
CA GLU A 235 5.69 -2.23 -23.91
C GLU A 235 6.90 -1.31 -24.08
N ILE A 236 7.80 -1.30 -23.10
CA ILE A 236 8.83 -0.26 -22.95
C ILE A 236 10.20 -0.91 -22.78
N PHE A 237 11.11 -0.55 -23.66
CA PHE A 237 12.50 -0.98 -23.69
C PHE A 237 13.41 0.19 -23.32
N LEU A 238 14.19 0.02 -22.25
CA LEU A 238 15.09 1.05 -21.71
C LEU A 238 16.49 0.48 -21.49
N PRO A 239 17.52 1.33 -21.36
CA PRO A 239 18.81 0.87 -20.85
C PRO A 239 18.64 0.23 -19.47
N GLY A 240 19.21 -0.95 -19.28
CA GLY A 240 19.04 -1.73 -18.04
C GLY A 240 19.67 -1.08 -16.81
N LYS A 241 20.48 -0.03 -16.96
CA LYS A 241 21.11 0.69 -15.84
C LYS A 241 20.50 2.06 -15.68
N LEU A 242 19.78 2.26 -14.57
CA LEU A 242 19.16 3.54 -14.21
C LEU A 242 19.55 3.90 -12.77
N ALA A 243 19.51 5.19 -12.41
CA ALA A 243 19.47 5.61 -11.02
C ALA A 243 18.15 5.18 -10.37
N ARG A 244 17.03 5.22 -11.09
CA ARG A 244 15.70 5.02 -10.51
C ARG A 244 14.66 4.54 -11.52
N LEU A 245 13.73 3.69 -11.09
CA LEU A 245 12.58 3.26 -11.86
C LEU A 245 11.28 3.38 -11.04
N ASP A 246 10.30 4.10 -11.57
CA ASP A 246 8.97 4.25 -10.99
C ASP A 246 7.90 3.76 -11.98
N VAL A 247 7.11 2.77 -11.60
CA VAL A 247 6.02 2.25 -12.45
C VAL A 247 4.72 2.23 -11.64
N GLU A 248 3.70 2.90 -12.14
CA GLU A 248 2.39 2.93 -11.48
C GLU A 248 1.26 2.55 -12.47
N SER A 249 0.43 1.59 -12.11
CA SER A 249 -0.79 1.24 -12.85
C SER A 249 -2.00 1.23 -11.91
N LEU A 250 -3.13 1.75 -12.41
CA LEU A 250 -4.40 1.65 -11.71
C LEU A 250 -5.16 0.36 -12.06
N ASN A 251 -5.16 -0.03 -13.34
CA ASN A 251 -5.84 -1.25 -13.80
C ASN A 251 -5.00 -1.90 -14.90
N GLY A 252 -4.49 -3.09 -14.65
CA GLY A 252 -3.57 -3.78 -15.54
C GLY A 252 -2.35 -4.23 -14.78
N ASP A 253 -1.72 -5.27 -15.31
CA ASP A 253 -0.58 -5.92 -14.69
C ASP A 253 0.70 -5.10 -14.96
N ILE A 254 1.67 -5.22 -14.06
CA ILE A 254 2.97 -4.57 -14.18
C ILE A 254 4.03 -5.66 -14.26
N GLU A 255 4.72 -5.75 -15.38
CA GLU A 255 5.88 -6.62 -15.56
C GLU A 255 7.15 -5.79 -15.72
N ILE A 256 8.15 -6.07 -14.88
CA ILE A 256 9.43 -5.37 -14.88
C ILE A 256 10.54 -6.39 -14.96
N SER A 257 11.43 -6.26 -15.95
CA SER A 257 12.52 -7.22 -16.14
C SER A 257 13.86 -6.57 -16.49
N GLY A 258 14.97 -7.14 -16.01
CA GLY A 258 16.31 -6.85 -16.54
C GLY A 258 16.92 -5.49 -16.18
N PHE A 259 16.65 -4.97 -14.99
CA PHE A 259 17.17 -3.68 -14.53
C PHE A 259 18.15 -3.79 -13.37
N ALA A 260 19.11 -2.88 -13.34
CA ALA A 260 19.99 -2.57 -12.22
C ALA A 260 19.83 -1.09 -11.85
N THR A 261 19.37 -0.82 -10.63
CA THR A 261 19.11 0.53 -10.14
C THR A 261 19.99 0.93 -8.96
N ALA A 262 20.52 2.16 -8.98
CA ALA A 262 21.42 2.64 -7.93
C ALA A 262 20.69 3.32 -6.75
N GLY A 263 19.51 3.89 -7.01
CA GLY A 263 18.69 4.65 -6.05
C GLY A 263 17.35 3.98 -5.76
N PRO A 264 16.43 4.69 -5.07
CA PRO A 264 15.14 4.13 -4.68
C PRO A 264 14.21 3.95 -5.88
N SER A 265 13.56 2.80 -5.97
CA SER A 265 12.61 2.45 -7.04
C SER A 265 11.24 2.06 -6.45
N ALA A 266 10.15 2.39 -7.15
CA ALA A 266 8.80 2.17 -6.65
C ALA A 266 7.85 1.60 -7.71
N PHE A 267 7.20 0.48 -7.41
CA PHE A 267 6.23 -0.18 -8.28
C PHE A 267 4.89 -0.23 -7.56
N LYS A 268 3.85 0.34 -8.19
CA LYS A 268 2.53 0.50 -7.54
C LYS A 268 1.40 0.06 -8.46
N GLY A 269 0.65 -0.93 -8.01
CA GLY A 269 -0.60 -1.39 -8.61
C GLY A 269 -1.81 -1.03 -7.74
N VAL A 270 -2.99 -1.05 -8.35
CA VAL A 270 -4.26 -1.05 -7.59
C VAL A 270 -5.09 -2.27 -7.94
N ASN A 271 -5.34 -2.52 -9.22
CA ASN A 271 -6.04 -3.71 -9.71
C ASN A 271 -5.17 -4.37 -10.79
N GLY A 272 -4.37 -5.35 -10.40
CA GLY A 272 -3.42 -6.02 -11.26
C GLY A 272 -2.24 -6.56 -10.46
N ASP A 273 -1.62 -7.57 -11.04
CA ASP A 273 -0.47 -8.26 -10.47
C ASP A 273 0.82 -7.48 -10.78
N ILE A 274 1.82 -7.61 -9.92
CA ILE A 274 3.13 -7.00 -10.14
C ILE A 274 4.19 -8.11 -10.17
N SER A 275 4.80 -8.31 -11.34
CA SER A 275 5.91 -9.23 -11.55
C SER A 275 7.21 -8.47 -11.75
N VAL A 276 8.22 -8.78 -10.95
CA VAL A 276 9.57 -8.20 -11.06
C VAL A 276 10.57 -9.34 -11.22
N SER A 277 11.32 -9.34 -12.31
CA SER A 277 12.32 -10.39 -12.59
C SER A 277 13.69 -9.81 -12.91
N LYS A 278 14.76 -10.53 -12.54
CA LYS A 278 16.15 -10.16 -12.87
C LYS A 278 16.48 -8.71 -12.50
N PHE A 279 16.10 -8.31 -11.29
CA PHE A 279 16.22 -6.93 -10.83
C PHE A 279 17.31 -6.80 -9.76
N SER A 280 18.20 -5.83 -9.93
CA SER A 280 19.23 -5.50 -8.95
C SER A 280 19.05 -4.08 -8.41
N ASN A 281 19.17 -3.88 -7.09
CA ASN A 281 19.04 -2.57 -6.48
C ASN A 281 19.99 -2.34 -5.31
N GLY A 282 20.74 -1.24 -5.38
CA GLY A 282 21.70 -0.83 -4.34
C GLY A 282 21.13 0.04 -3.21
N SER A 283 19.81 0.20 -3.12
CA SER A 283 19.13 1.10 -2.17
C SER A 283 17.81 0.50 -1.65
N GLU A 284 16.66 1.07 -2.01
CA GLU A 284 15.35 0.63 -1.53
C GLU A 284 14.41 0.36 -2.71
N VAL A 285 13.72 -0.78 -2.67
CA VAL A 285 12.65 -1.13 -3.62
C VAL A 285 11.34 -1.25 -2.86
N SER A 286 10.33 -0.51 -3.31
CA SER A 286 8.98 -0.54 -2.75
C SER A 286 8.00 -1.08 -3.79
N VAL A 287 7.46 -2.26 -3.56
CA VAL A 287 6.41 -2.90 -4.38
C VAL A 287 5.10 -2.90 -3.61
N LYS A 288 4.05 -2.26 -4.15
CA LYS A 288 2.76 -2.13 -3.46
C LYS A 288 1.60 -2.37 -4.39
N THR A 289 0.67 -3.23 -4.01
CA THR A 289 -0.62 -3.39 -4.71
C THR A 289 -1.79 -3.42 -3.74
N VAL A 290 -3.00 -3.18 -4.25
CA VAL A 290 -4.24 -3.25 -3.46
C VAL A 290 -4.93 -4.58 -3.70
N SER A 291 -5.21 -4.90 -4.96
CA SER A 291 -5.82 -6.15 -5.39
C SER A 291 -4.96 -6.74 -6.50
N GLY A 292 -4.19 -7.76 -6.15
CA GLY A 292 -3.24 -8.42 -7.04
C GLY A 292 -2.12 -9.07 -6.26
N ASP A 293 -1.48 -10.03 -6.92
CA ASP A 293 -0.35 -10.77 -6.41
C ASP A 293 0.95 -10.02 -6.72
N VAL A 294 1.97 -10.25 -5.89
CA VAL A 294 3.31 -9.70 -6.08
C VAL A 294 4.28 -10.86 -6.26
N GLU A 295 4.91 -10.94 -7.42
CA GLU A 295 5.94 -11.93 -7.72
C GLU A 295 7.29 -11.25 -7.93
N ILE A 296 8.32 -11.71 -7.22
CA ILE A 296 9.69 -11.20 -7.35
C ILE A 296 10.64 -12.38 -7.56
N ASN A 297 11.31 -12.40 -8.71
CA ASN A 297 12.12 -13.51 -9.18
C ASN A 297 13.55 -13.08 -9.51
N GLU A 298 14.53 -13.95 -9.23
CA GLU A 298 15.93 -13.81 -9.67
C GLU A 298 16.54 -12.42 -9.35
N SER A 299 16.25 -11.86 -8.16
CA SER A 299 16.55 -10.47 -7.84
C SER A 299 17.57 -10.30 -6.71
N GLN A 300 18.35 -9.22 -6.74
CA GLN A 300 19.36 -8.88 -5.73
C GLN A 300 19.11 -7.48 -5.17
N LEU A 301 18.62 -7.40 -3.94
CA LEU A 301 18.09 -6.17 -3.36
C LEU A 301 18.83 -5.80 -2.07
N THR A 302 19.02 -4.52 -1.80
CA THR A 302 19.51 -4.08 -0.49
C THR A 302 18.33 -4.06 0.50
N SER A 303 17.30 -3.25 0.22
CA SER A 303 16.07 -3.21 1.00
C SER A 303 14.85 -3.45 0.13
N LEU A 304 14.00 -4.42 0.50
CA LEU A 304 12.73 -4.70 -0.15
C LEU A 304 11.56 -4.40 0.79
N LEU A 305 10.57 -3.66 0.31
CA LEU A 305 9.26 -3.52 0.92
C LEU A 305 8.20 -4.02 -0.07
N ALA A 306 7.65 -5.21 0.16
CA ALA A 306 6.55 -5.76 -0.64
C ALA A 306 5.25 -5.74 0.16
N GLN A 307 4.22 -5.08 -0.36
CA GLN A 307 2.92 -4.95 0.32
C GLN A 307 1.76 -5.26 -0.62
N SER A 308 0.84 -6.12 -0.19
CA SER A 308 -0.48 -6.31 -0.81
C SER A 308 -1.58 -6.14 0.25
N ILE A 309 -2.81 -5.85 -0.17
CA ILE A 309 -3.99 -5.89 0.72
C ILE A 309 -4.76 -7.19 0.48
N SER A 310 -5.01 -7.50 -0.79
CA SER A 310 -5.68 -8.71 -1.23
C SER A 310 -4.87 -9.34 -2.36
N GLY A 311 -4.04 -10.31 -2.00
CA GLY A 311 -3.16 -11.02 -2.90
C GLY A 311 -1.96 -11.62 -2.18
N ASP A 312 -1.34 -12.58 -2.85
CA ASP A 312 -0.19 -13.33 -2.38
C ASP A 312 1.11 -12.58 -2.67
N ILE A 313 2.14 -12.85 -1.87
CA ILE A 313 3.49 -12.32 -2.10
C ILE A 313 4.42 -13.51 -2.27
N GLN A 314 4.99 -13.66 -3.46
CA GLN A 314 5.88 -14.75 -3.82
C GLN A 314 7.26 -14.23 -4.20
N LEU A 315 8.29 -14.73 -3.53
CA LEU A 315 9.69 -14.49 -3.85
C LEU A 315 10.33 -15.81 -4.24
N LYS A 316 11.06 -15.85 -5.36
CA LYS A 316 11.93 -16.97 -5.75
C LYS A 316 13.31 -16.48 -6.14
N ASP A 317 14.33 -17.28 -5.81
CA ASP A 317 15.73 -17.05 -6.17
C ASP A 317 16.19 -15.60 -5.91
N THR A 318 15.68 -15.02 -4.82
CA THR A 318 15.87 -13.60 -4.49
C THR A 318 16.78 -13.48 -3.27
N ALA A 319 17.75 -12.58 -3.34
CA ALA A 319 18.63 -12.23 -2.23
C ALA A 319 18.34 -10.80 -1.75
N ALA A 320 18.22 -10.61 -0.44
CA ALA A 320 18.01 -9.28 0.15
C ALA A 320 18.71 -9.11 1.50
N ASP A 321 19.25 -7.91 1.79
CA ASP A 321 19.76 -7.63 3.15
C ASP A 321 18.59 -7.48 4.13
N THR A 322 17.59 -6.67 3.78
CA THR A 322 16.37 -6.50 4.57
C THR A 322 15.15 -6.66 3.68
N ALA A 323 14.15 -7.44 4.11
CA ALA A 323 12.87 -7.56 3.39
C ALA A 323 11.68 -7.45 4.33
N ALA A 324 10.77 -6.52 4.05
CA ALA A 324 9.50 -6.38 4.73
C ALA A 324 8.37 -6.86 3.80
N LEU A 325 7.81 -8.04 4.06
CA LEU A 325 6.76 -8.67 3.27
C LEU A 325 5.43 -8.60 4.05
N LYS A 326 4.42 -7.90 3.50
CA LYS A 326 3.17 -7.67 4.23
C LYS A 326 1.95 -7.88 3.36
N THR A 327 1.03 -8.74 3.77
CA THR A 327 -0.30 -8.85 3.16
C THR A 327 -1.40 -8.84 4.23
N VAL A 328 -2.63 -8.46 3.87
CA VAL A 328 -3.77 -8.56 4.78
C VAL A 328 -4.52 -9.86 4.54
N SER A 329 -4.83 -10.16 3.29
CA SER A 329 -5.48 -11.41 2.88
C SER A 329 -4.68 -12.02 1.75
N GLY A 330 -3.93 -13.07 2.04
CA GLY A 330 -3.02 -13.73 1.10
C GLY A 330 -1.89 -14.46 1.82
N ASP A 331 -1.28 -15.39 1.09
CA ASP A 331 -0.14 -16.16 1.52
C ASP A 331 1.17 -15.45 1.17
N ILE A 332 2.21 -15.67 1.97
CA ILE A 332 3.55 -15.16 1.69
C ILE A 332 4.50 -16.34 1.54
N ASP A 333 5.10 -16.50 0.37
CA ASP A 333 6.11 -17.51 0.09
C ASP A 333 7.44 -16.84 -0.27
N TYR A 334 8.49 -17.20 0.47
CA TYR A 334 9.87 -16.79 0.18
C TYR A 334 10.83 -17.97 0.34
N ALA A 335 10.34 -19.18 0.11
CA ALA A 335 11.14 -20.39 0.26
C ALA A 335 12.33 -20.40 -0.70
N GLY A 336 13.51 -20.75 -0.17
CA GLY A 336 14.75 -20.80 -0.95
C GLY A 336 15.38 -19.42 -1.24
N CYS A 337 14.86 -18.33 -0.70
CA CYS A 337 15.46 -17.00 -0.81
C CYS A 337 16.54 -16.75 0.25
N ASP A 338 17.57 -15.96 -0.09
CA ASP A 338 18.65 -15.56 0.83
C ASP A 338 18.37 -14.16 1.40
N ILE A 339 17.53 -14.10 2.44
CA ILE A 339 17.13 -12.84 3.09
C ILE A 339 17.74 -12.78 4.49
N LYS A 340 18.62 -11.80 4.76
CA LYS A 340 19.32 -11.70 6.06
C LYS A 340 18.39 -11.29 7.20
N ASP A 341 17.55 -10.27 6.96
CA ASP A 341 16.59 -9.75 7.94
C ASP A 341 15.16 -9.66 7.35
N PRO A 342 14.39 -10.76 7.38
CA PRO A 342 13.02 -10.80 6.91
C PRO A 342 12.01 -10.41 8.01
N THR A 343 11.23 -9.36 7.76
CA THR A 343 10.01 -9.02 8.53
C THR A 343 8.78 -9.43 7.72
N VAL A 344 8.08 -10.48 8.15
CA VAL A 344 6.93 -11.03 7.40
C VAL A 344 5.66 -10.96 8.22
N THR A 345 4.60 -10.38 7.67
CA THR A 345 3.31 -10.25 8.36
C THR A 345 2.13 -10.53 7.41
N THR A 346 1.27 -11.48 7.77
CA THR A 346 -0.05 -11.67 7.15
C THR A 346 -1.14 -11.65 8.22
N VAL A 347 -2.34 -11.18 7.89
CA VAL A 347 -3.49 -11.22 8.81
C VAL A 347 -4.33 -12.47 8.59
N ASN A 348 -4.66 -12.77 7.34
CA ASN A 348 -5.43 -13.94 6.92
C ASN A 348 -4.69 -14.64 5.78
N GLY A 349 -3.75 -15.52 6.14
CA GLY A 349 -3.00 -16.34 5.21
C GLY A 349 -1.92 -17.13 5.93
N SER A 350 -1.12 -17.83 5.15
CA SER A 350 -0.02 -18.69 5.57
C SER A 350 1.32 -18.06 5.18
N ILE A 351 2.38 -18.46 5.87
CA ILE A 351 3.75 -18.03 5.57
C ILE A 351 4.59 -19.28 5.29
N THR A 352 5.22 -19.33 4.13
CA THR A 352 6.14 -20.39 3.69
C THR A 352 7.56 -19.84 3.61
N LYS A 353 8.53 -20.57 4.17
CA LYS A 353 9.96 -20.21 4.29
C LYS A 353 10.84 -21.39 3.92
#